data_AF-A0A383B4Z6-F1
#
_entry.id   AF-A0A383B4Z6-F1
#
_cell.length_a   1.000
_cell.length_b   1.000
_cell.length_c   1.000
_cell.angle_alpha   90.00
_cell.angle_beta   90.00
_cell.angle_gamma   90.00
#
_symmetry.space_group_name_H-M   'P 1'
#
loop_
_entity.id
_entity.type
_entity.pdbx_description
1 polymer ?
#
loop_
_entity_poly.entity_id
_entity_poly.type
_entity_poly.pdbx_seq_one_letter_code
_entity_poly.pdbx_strand_id
1 'polypeptide(L)'
;MGKKSLIGSKYSTIIFLPIVYFWKNNTTPLSLRFLQISALILLVTGFYWPVLNFLSGSNPLHPEENFLQWSFFKDFLSDSWNLRVIIFSLYQAFLSAVLSIIFGFPGAWLLTHYNFPGKHWFRLLTYLPFILPSILVVLAMVLFFGNNGWVNRAMMSLLGTDEPPVHFLYSLSGILIAHV
;
A
#
# COMPACT_ATOMS: atom_id res chain seq x y z
N MET A 1 0.08 49.29 32.34
CA MET A 1 -0.33 49.23 30.92
C MET A 1 0.79 48.53 30.16
N GLY A 2 0.69 47.37 29.54
CA GLY A 2 -0.40 46.47 29.20
C GLY A 2 -0.14 45.88 27.81
N LYS A 3 -0.03 44.53 27.69
CA LYS A 3 -0.29 43.68 26.49
C LYS A 3 0.71 43.82 25.31
N LYS A 4 1.22 42.79 24.60
CA LYS A 4 0.86 41.39 24.27
C LYS A 4 2.18 40.68 23.83
N SER A 5 2.53 39.47 24.28
CA SER A 5 2.09 38.17 23.75
C SER A 5 2.20 38.05 22.21
N LEU A 6 3.31 37.53 21.70
CA LEU A 6 3.38 36.85 20.39
C LEU A 6 4.36 35.65 20.46
N ILE A 7 3.95 34.64 21.23
CA ILE A 7 4.32 33.25 20.97
C ILE A 7 3.29 32.77 19.93
N GLY A 8 3.70 32.46 18.71
CA GLY A 8 2.81 31.82 17.75
C GLY A 8 3.21 31.99 16.29
N SER A 9 3.30 30.85 15.59
CA SER A 9 3.23 30.73 14.13
C SER A 9 4.51 31.04 13.34
N LYS A 10 5.55 30.20 13.46
CA LYS A 10 6.64 30.19 12.46
C LYS A 10 7.04 28.82 11.89
N TYR A 11 6.37 27.73 12.27
CA TYR A 11 6.81 26.37 11.90
C TYR A 11 5.75 25.45 11.26
N SER A 12 4.56 25.95 10.90
CA SER A 12 3.48 25.10 10.37
C SER A 12 3.49 24.93 8.83
N THR A 13 4.31 25.68 8.08
CA THR A 13 4.14 25.78 6.60
C THR A 13 5.36 25.33 5.79
N ILE A 14 6.23 24.47 6.33
CA ILE A 14 7.52 24.14 5.67
C ILE A 14 7.46 22.83 4.86
N ILE A 15 6.46 21.97 5.06
CA ILE A 15 6.51 20.60 4.53
C ILE A 15 6.03 20.47 3.07
N PHE A 16 5.19 21.39 2.56
CA PHE A 16 4.58 21.26 1.22
C PHE A 16 5.03 22.30 0.17
N LEU A 17 5.93 23.21 0.52
CA LEU A 17 6.34 24.32 -0.36
C LEU A 17 7.67 24.20 -1.13
N PRO A 18 8.61 23.27 -0.89
CA PRO A 18 9.95 23.41 -1.47
C PRO A 18 9.95 23.30 -3.00
N ILE A 19 9.15 22.40 -3.59
CA ILE A 19 9.11 22.18 -5.05
C ILE A 19 8.52 23.38 -5.80
N VAL A 20 7.38 23.91 -5.32
CA VAL A 20 6.70 25.04 -5.97
C VAL A 20 7.47 26.35 -5.73
N TYR A 21 8.08 26.52 -4.55
CA TYR A 21 8.90 27.69 -4.22
C TYR A 21 10.22 27.69 -5.00
N PHE A 22 10.82 26.52 -5.22
CA PHE A 22 12.03 26.36 -6.04
C PHE A 22 11.79 26.72 -7.50
N TRP A 23 10.64 26.34 -8.07
CA TRP A 23 10.30 26.66 -9.47
C TRP A 23 9.99 28.15 -9.69
N LYS A 24 9.50 28.83 -8.65
CA LYS A 24 9.12 30.25 -8.70
C LYS A 24 10.30 31.23 -8.53
N ASN A 25 11.41 30.81 -7.92
CA ASN A 25 12.52 31.69 -7.63
C ASN A 25 13.62 31.60 -8.71
N ASN A 26 13.87 32.68 -9.44
CA ASN A 26 14.82 32.70 -10.56
C ASN A 26 16.31 32.62 -10.14
N THR A 27 16.60 32.36 -8.86
CA THR A 27 17.94 32.32 -8.25
C THR A 27 18.51 30.90 -8.09
N THR A 28 17.82 29.89 -8.62
CA THR A 28 18.29 28.50 -8.55
C THR A 28 19.59 28.34 -9.36
N PRO A 29 20.66 27.76 -8.76
CA PRO A 29 21.94 27.60 -9.42
C PRO A 29 21.79 26.72 -10.66
N LEU A 30 22.55 27.02 -11.71
CA LEU A 30 22.46 26.39 -13.03
C LEU A 30 22.56 24.86 -12.95
N SER A 31 23.39 24.32 -12.05
CA SER A 31 23.56 22.88 -11.82
C SER A 31 22.29 22.17 -11.34
N LEU A 32 21.51 22.79 -10.44
CA LEU A 32 20.27 22.20 -9.95
C LEU A 32 19.17 22.22 -11.01
N ARG A 33 19.16 23.23 -11.89
CA ARG A 33 18.24 23.26 -13.05
C ARG A 33 18.51 22.10 -14.00
N PHE A 34 19.78 21.81 -14.28
CA PHE A 34 20.15 20.66 -15.10
C PHE A 34 19.69 19.33 -14.48
N LEU A 35 19.91 19.12 -13.18
CA LEU A 35 19.46 17.92 -12.48
C LEU A 35 17.94 17.74 -12.50
N GLN A 36 17.20 18.85 -12.40
CA GLN A 36 15.74 18.83 -12.50
C GLN A 36 15.26 18.54 -13.91
N ILE A 37 15.86 19.16 -14.92
CA ILE A 37 15.52 18.90 -16.32
C ILE A 37 15.83 17.43 -16.65
N SER A 38 16.98 16.90 -16.23
CA SER A 38 17.29 15.48 -16.43
C SER A 38 16.33 14.55 -15.69
N ALA A 39 15.93 14.89 -14.46
CA ALA A 39 14.95 14.11 -13.71
C ALA A 39 13.57 14.13 -14.38
N LEU A 40 13.13 15.29 -14.89
CA LEU A 40 11.88 15.43 -15.63
C LEU A 40 11.93 14.66 -16.94
N ILE A 41 13.03 14.73 -17.70
CA ILE A 41 13.21 13.95 -18.92
C ILE A 41 13.12 12.47 -18.59
N LEU A 42 13.86 11.98 -17.59
CA LEU A 42 13.85 10.58 -17.17
C LEU A 42 12.45 10.12 -16.74
N LEU A 43 11.70 10.95 -16.02
CA LEU A 43 10.34 10.63 -15.59
C LEU A 43 9.38 10.59 -16.79
N VAL A 44 9.46 11.58 -17.69
CA VAL A 44 8.61 11.63 -18.89
C VAL A 44 8.92 10.47 -19.81
N THR A 45 10.18 10.21 -20.14
CA THR A 45 10.55 9.16 -21.09
C THR A 45 10.52 7.76 -20.47
N GLY A 46 10.86 7.64 -19.18
CA GLY A 46 10.97 6.35 -18.49
C GLY A 46 9.65 5.85 -17.92
N PHE A 47 8.76 6.75 -17.49
CA PHE A 47 7.48 6.37 -16.88
C PHE A 47 6.28 6.75 -17.76
N TYR A 48 6.12 8.03 -18.09
CA TYR A 48 4.92 8.48 -18.79
C TYR A 48 4.84 7.98 -20.23
N TRP A 49 5.96 7.94 -20.95
CA TRP A 49 5.99 7.51 -22.34
C TRP A 49 5.52 6.06 -22.52
N PRO A 50 6.04 5.05 -21.78
CA PRO A 50 5.50 3.68 -21.84
C PRO A 50 4.02 3.59 -21.48
N VAL A 51 3.58 4.31 -20.44
CA VAL A 51 2.17 4.30 -20.00
C VAL A 51 1.26 4.88 -21.09
N LEU A 52 1.66 5.99 -21.70
CA LEU A 52 0.89 6.59 -22.79
C LEU A 52 0.83 5.65 -24.00
N ASN A 53 1.94 5.02 -24.40
CA ASN A 53 1.94 4.06 -25.50
C ASN A 53 1.07 2.83 -25.21
N PHE A 54 1.02 2.38 -23.96
CA PHE A 54 0.13 1.30 -23.55
C PHE A 54 -1.34 1.71 -23.64
N LEU A 55 -1.69 2.90 -23.15
CA LEU A 55 -3.07 3.42 -23.16
C LEU A 55 -3.55 3.84 -24.55
N SER A 56 -2.65 4.37 -25.38
CA SER A 56 -2.94 4.78 -26.77
C SER A 56 -2.74 3.67 -27.79
N GLY A 57 -2.15 2.54 -27.37
CA GLY A 57 -1.87 1.40 -28.22
C GLY A 57 -3.12 0.57 -28.52
N SER A 58 -3.03 -0.22 -29.58
CA SER A 58 -4.07 -1.16 -29.99
C SER A 58 -4.35 -2.17 -28.87
N ASN A 59 -5.60 -2.22 -28.41
CA ASN A 59 -5.99 -3.11 -27.34
C ASN A 59 -5.78 -4.59 -27.77
N PRO A 60 -5.07 -5.43 -26.98
CA PRO A 60 -4.79 -6.82 -27.34
C PRO A 60 -6.05 -7.68 -27.55
N LEU A 61 -7.18 -7.25 -26.98
CA LEU A 61 -8.48 -7.93 -27.08
C LEU A 61 -9.37 -7.36 -28.20
N HIS A 62 -9.19 -6.08 -28.56
CA HIS A 62 -9.94 -5.37 -29.61
C HIS A 62 -9.01 -4.46 -30.40
N PRO A 63 -8.35 -4.94 -31.47
CA PRO A 63 -7.33 -4.19 -32.21
C PRO A 63 -7.80 -2.85 -32.81
N GLU A 64 -9.11 -2.67 -32.93
CA GLU A 64 -9.81 -1.51 -33.50
C GLU A 64 -10.02 -0.37 -32.48
N GLU A 65 -9.86 -0.64 -31.17
CA GLU A 65 -10.19 0.31 -30.09
C GLU A 65 -8.96 0.64 -29.21
N ASN A 66 -8.82 1.92 -28.89
CA ASN A 66 -7.81 2.40 -27.92
C ASN A 66 -8.41 2.39 -26.51
N PHE A 67 -7.62 2.12 -25.47
CA PHE A 67 -8.10 2.11 -24.07
C PHE A 67 -8.68 3.45 -23.60
N LEU A 68 -8.34 4.55 -24.27
CA LEU A 68 -8.83 5.90 -23.98
C LEU A 68 -10.21 6.20 -24.57
N GLN A 69 -10.80 5.30 -25.36
CA GLN A 69 -12.13 5.51 -25.91
C GLN A 69 -13.21 5.38 -24.82
N TRP A 70 -14.24 6.22 -24.94
CA TRP A 70 -15.35 6.25 -24.01
C TRP A 70 -16.26 5.00 -24.11
N SER A 71 -16.29 4.33 -25.26
CA SER A 71 -16.99 3.06 -25.48
C SER A 71 -16.43 1.96 -24.58
N PHE A 72 -15.12 1.73 -24.65
CA PHE A 72 -14.42 0.75 -23.83
C PHE A 72 -14.69 0.95 -22.32
N PHE A 73 -14.67 2.20 -21.84
CA PHE A 73 -14.93 2.48 -20.42
C PHE A 73 -16.36 2.12 -20.00
N LYS A 74 -17.35 2.38 -20.87
CA LYS A 74 -18.74 1.99 -20.62
C LYS A 74 -18.92 0.49 -20.62
N ASP A 75 -18.32 -0.21 -21.58
CA ASP A 75 -18.42 -1.67 -21.69
C ASP A 75 -17.73 -2.34 -20.50
N PHE A 76 -16.54 -1.86 -20.14
CA PHE A 76 -15.80 -2.30 -18.96
C PHE A 76 -16.60 -2.14 -17.66
N LEU A 77 -17.23 -0.97 -17.46
CA LEU A 77 -18.03 -0.70 -16.27
C LEU A 77 -19.42 -1.34 -16.29
N SER A 78 -19.94 -1.70 -17.46
CA SER A 78 -21.25 -2.34 -17.58
C SER A 78 -21.16 -3.85 -17.39
N ASP A 79 -19.96 -4.43 -17.51
CA ASP A 79 -19.72 -5.83 -17.20
C ASP A 79 -19.85 -6.11 -15.68
N SER A 80 -20.83 -6.95 -15.35
CA SER A 80 -21.11 -7.40 -13.99
C SER A 80 -19.93 -8.10 -13.32
N TRP A 81 -19.04 -8.75 -14.08
CA TRP A 81 -17.85 -9.41 -13.54
C TRP A 81 -16.81 -8.37 -13.08
N ASN A 82 -16.50 -7.37 -13.92
CA ASN A 82 -15.58 -6.29 -13.59
C ASN A 82 -16.05 -5.52 -12.35
N LEU A 83 -17.32 -5.12 -12.31
CA LEU A 83 -17.89 -4.42 -11.16
C LEU A 83 -17.78 -5.23 -9.88
N ARG A 84 -18.03 -6.54 -9.93
CA ARG A 84 -17.92 -7.42 -8.76
C ARG A 84 -16.49 -7.47 -8.23
N VAL A 85 -15.50 -7.56 -9.11
CA VAL A 85 -14.07 -7.57 -8.74
C VAL A 85 -13.65 -6.23 -8.13
N ILE A 86 -14.09 -5.11 -8.72
CA ILE A 86 -13.80 -3.76 -8.22
C ILE A 86 -14.40 -3.56 -6.82
N ILE A 87 -15.68 -3.89 -6.64
CA ILE A 87 -16.38 -3.76 -5.35
C ILE A 87 -15.74 -4.66 -4.30
N PHE A 88 -15.41 -5.91 -4.65
CA PHE A 88 -14.72 -6.82 -3.74
C PHE A 88 -13.37 -6.28 -3.29
N SER A 89 -12.57 -5.76 -4.22
CA SER A 89 -11.25 -5.18 -3.92
C SER A 89 -11.36 -3.93 -3.07
N LEU A 90 -12.32 -3.04 -3.35
CA LEU A 90 -12.58 -1.85 -2.53
C LEU A 90 -13.03 -2.22 -1.11
N TYR A 91 -13.95 -3.20 -1.00
CA TYR A 91 -14.43 -3.68 0.29
C TYR A 91 -13.29 -4.30 1.11
N GLN A 92 -12.47 -5.14 0.49
CA GLN A 92 -11.32 -5.76 1.14
C GLN A 92 -10.26 -4.73 1.56
N ALA A 93 -9.96 -3.75 0.71
CA ALA A 93 -9.01 -2.69 1.02
C ALA A 93 -9.52 -1.80 2.17
N PHE A 94 -10.80 -1.44 2.16
CA PHE A 94 -11.43 -0.67 3.23
C PHE A 94 -11.37 -1.41 4.56
N LEU A 95 -11.78 -2.68 4.58
CA LEU A 95 -11.79 -3.49 5.80
C LEU A 95 -10.37 -3.69 6.34
N SER A 96 -9.40 -3.94 5.47
CA SER A 96 -7.99 -4.05 5.87
C SER A 96 -7.48 -2.75 6.47
N ALA A 97 -7.75 -1.60 5.85
CA ALA A 97 -7.33 -0.29 6.37
C ALA A 97 -7.93 -0.01 7.76
N VAL A 98 -9.23 -0.31 7.96
CA VAL A 98 -9.88 -0.14 9.27
C VAL A 98 -9.25 -1.04 10.32
N LEU A 99 -9.05 -2.33 10.02
CA LEU A 99 -8.43 -3.27 10.95
C LEU A 99 -6.99 -2.87 11.29
N SER A 100 -6.18 -2.45 10.31
CA SER A 100 -4.83 -1.97 10.54
C SER A 100 -4.80 -0.74 11.44
N ILE A 101 -5.78 0.17 11.34
CA ILE A 101 -5.88 1.30 12.27
C ILE A 101 -6.22 0.81 13.67
N ILE A 102 -7.21 -0.07 13.81
CA ILE A 102 -7.66 -0.59 15.12
C ILE A 102 -6.52 -1.29 15.87
N PHE A 103 -5.69 -2.08 15.19
CA PHE A 103 -4.58 -2.81 15.83
C PHE A 103 -3.28 -2.01 15.87
N GLY A 104 -2.96 -1.28 14.80
CA GLY A 104 -1.72 -0.53 14.66
C GLY A 104 -1.69 0.74 15.52
N PHE A 105 -2.81 1.45 15.66
CA PHE A 105 -2.85 2.70 16.41
C PHE A 105 -2.55 2.53 17.90
N PRO A 106 -3.16 1.56 18.64
CA PRO A 106 -2.80 1.31 20.03
C PRO A 106 -1.34 0.89 20.19
N GLY A 107 -0.81 0.05 19.29
CA GLY A 107 0.59 -0.38 19.31
C GLY A 107 1.56 0.79 19.14
N ALA A 108 1.30 1.66 18.17
CA ALA A 108 2.08 2.88 17.95
C ALA A 108 1.98 3.85 19.14
N TRP A 109 0.78 4.01 19.71
CA TRP A 109 0.57 4.84 20.89
C TRP A 109 1.35 4.32 22.10
N LEU A 110 1.33 3.01 22.35
CA LEU A 110 2.08 2.38 23.44
C LEU A 110 3.59 2.55 23.26
N LEU A 111 4.09 2.31 22.03
CA LEU A 111 5.51 2.46 21.69
C LEU A 111 6.02 3.90 21.84
N THR A 112 5.17 4.89 21.60
CA THR A 112 5.54 6.30 21.66
C THR A 112 5.43 6.87 23.07
N HIS A 113 4.41 6.50 23.84
CA HIS A 113 4.10 7.12 25.14
C HIS A 113 4.66 6.36 26.35
N TYR A 114 4.96 5.06 26.23
CA TYR A 114 5.40 4.25 27.37
C TYR A 114 6.80 3.67 27.16
N ASN A 115 7.53 3.48 28.26
CA ASN A 115 8.83 2.79 28.30
C ASN A 115 8.68 1.53 29.14
N PHE A 116 8.60 0.37 28.47
CA PHE A 116 8.48 -0.94 29.12
C PHE A 116 9.67 -1.85 28.76
N PRO A 117 10.06 -2.79 29.65
CA PRO A 117 11.09 -3.77 29.34
C PRO A 117 10.61 -4.66 28.19
N GLY A 118 11.32 -4.65 27.06
CA GLY A 118 10.92 -5.34 25.82
C GLY A 118 10.49 -4.42 24.67
N LYS A 119 10.41 -3.10 24.89
CA LYS A 119 10.11 -2.09 23.86
C LYS A 119 10.99 -2.21 22.61
N HIS A 120 12.27 -2.58 22.77
CA HIS A 120 13.19 -2.78 21.65
C HIS A 120 12.78 -3.95 20.76
N TRP A 121 12.44 -5.11 21.34
CA TRP A 121 11.97 -6.28 20.60
C TRP A 121 10.65 -6.02 19.89
N PHE A 122 9.69 -5.39 20.58
CA PHE A 122 8.42 -5.04 19.97
C PHE A 122 8.61 -4.08 18.78
N ARG A 123 9.49 -3.09 18.91
CA ARG A 123 9.86 -2.19 17.82
C ARG A 123 10.51 -2.94 16.64
N LEU A 124 11.41 -3.90 16.92
CA LEU A 124 12.03 -4.73 15.87
C LEU A 124 10.98 -5.57 15.13
N LEU A 125 10.03 -6.18 15.84
CA LEU A 125 8.94 -6.96 15.25
C LEU A 125 8.09 -6.10 14.30
N THR A 126 7.85 -4.83 14.63
CA THR A 126 7.13 -3.91 13.72
C THR A 126 7.91 -3.61 12.44
N TYR A 127 9.24 -3.57 12.48
CA TYR A 127 10.07 -3.33 11.28
C TYR A 127 10.30 -4.60 10.45
N LEU A 128 10.23 -5.77 11.06
CA LEU A 128 10.47 -7.05 10.43
C LEU A 128 9.70 -7.24 9.10
N PRO A 129 8.38 -6.98 8.99
CA PRO A 129 7.65 -7.17 7.73
C PRO A 129 8.14 -6.25 6.60
N PHE A 130 8.79 -5.12 6.90
CA PHE A 130 9.34 -4.21 5.90
C PHE A 130 10.70 -4.66 5.36
N ILE A 131 11.42 -5.47 6.13
CA ILE A 131 12.75 -5.99 5.76
C ILE A 131 12.60 -7.34 5.07
N LEU A 132 11.55 -8.10 5.41
CA LEU A 132 11.28 -9.39 4.79
C LEU A 132 10.85 -9.24 3.33
N PRO A 133 11.45 -10.01 2.40
CA PRO A 133 10.91 -10.18 1.06
C PRO A 133 9.46 -10.66 1.11
N SER A 134 8.59 -10.08 0.27
CA SER A 134 7.17 -10.42 0.21
C SER A 134 6.91 -11.92 0.01
N ILE A 135 7.75 -12.58 -0.78
CA ILE A 135 7.65 -14.03 -1.04
C ILE A 135 7.83 -14.87 0.23
N LEU A 136 8.66 -14.43 1.18
CA LEU A 136 8.86 -15.14 2.44
C LEU A 136 7.60 -15.08 3.31
N VAL A 137 6.89 -13.95 3.29
CA VAL A 137 5.63 -13.79 4.03
C VAL A 137 4.58 -14.75 3.49
N VAL A 138 4.45 -14.84 2.17
CA VAL A 138 3.53 -15.79 1.52
C VAL A 138 3.90 -17.23 1.87
N LEU A 139 5.19 -17.58 1.78
CA LEU A 139 5.65 -18.93 2.10
C LEU A 139 5.41 -19.29 3.57
N ALA A 140 5.69 -18.37 4.49
CA ALA A 140 5.38 -18.54 5.90
C ALA A 140 3.88 -18.78 6.12
N MET A 141 3.01 -18.01 5.47
CA MET A 141 1.56 -18.16 5.58
C MET A 141 1.10 -19.54 5.05
N VAL A 142 1.65 -20.00 3.93
CA VAL A 142 1.35 -21.34 3.37
C VAL A 142 1.88 -22.46 4.28
N LEU A 143 3.09 -22.33 4.82
CA LEU A 143 3.67 -23.33 5.73
C LEU A 143 2.94 -23.41 7.07
N PHE A 144 2.36 -22.30 7.53
CA PHE A 144 1.66 -22.23 8.81
C PHE A 144 0.17 -22.59 8.67
N PHE A 145 -0.53 -21.99 7.71
CA PHE A 145 -1.99 -22.07 7.54
C PHE A 145 -2.43 -22.91 6.32
N GLY A 146 -1.51 -23.48 5.56
CA GLY A 146 -1.81 -24.40 4.44
C GLY A 146 -2.58 -25.63 4.87
N ASN A 147 -3.13 -26.37 3.90
CA ASN A 147 -3.78 -27.65 4.17
C ASN A 147 -2.85 -28.61 4.93
N ASN A 148 -1.55 -28.63 4.58
CA ASN A 148 -0.50 -29.38 5.29
C ASN A 148 0.31 -28.52 6.27
N GLY A 149 -0.20 -27.35 6.65
CA GLY A 149 0.49 -26.40 7.50
C GLY A 149 0.57 -26.81 8.96
N TRP A 150 1.42 -26.14 9.73
CA TRP A 150 1.65 -26.46 11.14
C TRP A 150 0.36 -26.40 11.97
N VAL A 151 -0.51 -25.42 11.71
CA VAL A 151 -1.79 -25.26 12.42
C VAL A 151 -2.73 -26.42 12.13
N ASN A 152 -2.95 -26.74 10.86
CA ASN A 152 -3.84 -27.84 10.48
C ASN A 152 -3.30 -29.19 10.98
N ARG A 153 -1.98 -29.45 10.93
CA ARG A 153 -1.41 -30.69 11.47
C ARG A 153 -1.59 -30.81 12.98
N ALA A 154 -1.38 -29.72 13.72
CA ALA A 154 -1.61 -29.70 15.16
C ALA A 154 -3.10 -29.97 15.47
N MET A 155 -4.01 -29.31 14.75
CA MET A 155 -5.46 -29.52 14.92
C MET A 155 -5.90 -30.94 14.55
N MET A 156 -5.42 -31.51 13.44
CA MET A 156 -5.71 -32.89 13.07
C MET A 156 -5.21 -33.89 14.12
N SER A 157 -4.02 -33.64 14.71
CA SER A 157 -3.50 -34.49 15.79
C SER A 157 -4.33 -34.42 17.09
N LEU A 158 -4.98 -33.28 17.34
CA LEU A 158 -5.79 -33.06 18.54
C LEU A 158 -7.25 -33.50 18.36
N LEU A 159 -7.82 -33.28 17.17
CA LEU A 159 -9.21 -33.62 16.85
C LEU A 159 -9.37 -35.03 16.25
N GLY A 160 -8.27 -35.68 15.84
CA GLY A 160 -8.31 -37.02 15.23
C GLY A 160 -8.98 -37.05 13.85
N THR A 161 -9.06 -35.92 13.16
CA THR A 161 -9.65 -35.79 11.82
C THR A 161 -8.59 -35.97 10.74
N ASP A 162 -8.87 -36.79 9.72
CA ASP A 162 -7.97 -37.02 8.59
C ASP A 162 -7.98 -35.89 7.56
N GLU A 163 -8.97 -35.00 7.63
CA GLU A 163 -9.11 -33.84 6.76
C GLU A 163 -8.71 -32.54 7.48
N PRO A 164 -8.06 -31.59 6.77
CA PRO A 164 -7.66 -30.32 7.35
C PRO A 164 -8.90 -29.49 7.71
N PRO A 165 -9.12 -29.17 8.99
CA PRO A 165 -10.37 -28.53 9.42
C PRO A 165 -10.45 -27.05 9.03
N VAL A 166 -9.33 -26.42 8.66
CA VAL A 166 -9.27 -24.98 8.34
C VAL A 166 -8.76 -24.75 6.91
N HIS A 167 -9.65 -24.31 6.04
CA HIS A 167 -9.33 -23.83 4.68
C HIS A 167 -9.27 -22.30 4.64
N PHE A 168 -8.30 -21.72 5.35
CA PHE A 168 -8.26 -20.28 5.58
C PHE A 168 -7.60 -19.48 4.44
N LEU A 169 -6.60 -20.04 3.76
CA LEU A 169 -5.70 -19.30 2.87
C LEU A 169 -6.33 -18.69 1.62
N TYR A 170 -7.41 -19.27 1.11
CA TYR A 170 -8.05 -18.84 -0.13
C TYR A 170 -9.38 -18.11 0.08
N SER A 171 -9.74 -17.84 1.33
CA SER A 171 -10.96 -17.12 1.69
C SER A 171 -10.67 -15.64 1.97
N LEU A 172 -11.73 -14.83 1.98
CA LEU A 172 -11.66 -13.42 2.35
C LEU A 172 -10.99 -13.22 3.72
N SER A 173 -11.28 -14.10 4.68
CA SER A 173 -10.67 -14.04 6.02
C SER A 173 -9.16 -14.30 5.98
N GLY A 174 -8.69 -15.23 5.12
CA GLY A 174 -7.27 -15.44 4.84
C GLY A 174 -6.56 -14.19 4.34
N ILE A 175 -7.18 -13.53 3.36
CA ILE A 175 -6.66 -12.32 2.75
C ILE A 175 -6.57 -11.18 3.77
N LEU A 176 -7.59 -11.01 4.62
CA LEU A 176 -7.60 -9.97 5.65
C LEU A 176 -6.51 -10.17 6.70
N ILE A 177 -6.34 -11.38 7.23
CA ILE A 177 -5.28 -11.65 8.22
C ILE A 177 -3.89 -11.44 7.61
N ALA A 178 -3.70 -11.75 6.33
CA ALA A 178 -2.42 -11.52 5.67
C ALA A 178 -2.07 -10.04 5.47
N HIS A 179 -3.04 -9.13 5.51
CA HIS A 179 -2.85 -7.71 5.21
C HIS A 179 -2.86 -6.79 6.44
N VAL A 180 -3.29 -7.29 7.60
CA VAL A 180 -3.42 -6.51 8.86
C VAL A 180 -2.29 -6.84 9.81
#